data_AF-A0A1M4WGN1-F1
#
_entry.id   AF-A0A1M4WGN1-F1
#
_cell.length_a   1.000
_cell.length_b   1.000
_cell.length_c   1.000
_cell.angle_alpha   90.00
_cell.angle_beta   90.00
_cell.angle_gamma   90.00
#
_symmetry.space_group_name_H-M   'P 1'
#
loop_
_entity.id
_entity.type
_entity.pdbx_description
1 polymer ?
#
loop_
_entity_poly.entity_id
_entity_poly.type
_entity_poly.pdbx_seq_one_letter_code
_entity_poly.pdbx_strand_id
1 'polypeptide(L)'
;MIKTILWGAVLMININMLTAKELQKPEIPQNVTKQVSQKIPKSVILKTKKFKIKIDQQPDGKYLYQSWPANGKITSRPSMIISGGELYPDGTGGNYYFEFGNEGYTYQVWRNYLTDSATKAPYTLTVQDQDGKTVVKQNAVVVKN
;
A
#
# COMPACT_ATOMS: atom_id res chain seq x y z
N MET A 1 3.44 -31.95 79.30
CA MET A 1 2.05 -32.03 79.80
C MET A 1 1.34 -30.72 79.50
N ILE A 2 0.12 -30.76 78.94
CA ILE A 2 -1.05 -29.88 79.22
C ILE A 2 -0.68 -28.41 79.54
N LYS A 3 -0.89 -27.38 78.70
CA LYS A 3 -2.15 -26.71 78.27
C LYS A 3 -1.77 -25.46 77.42
N THR A 4 -2.59 -24.71 76.67
CA THR A 4 -4.05 -24.65 76.35
C THR A 4 -4.23 -24.08 74.92
N ILE A 5 -5.46 -24.04 74.38
CA ILE A 5 -5.86 -23.23 73.20
C ILE A 5 -6.28 -21.83 73.66
N LEU A 6 -6.02 -20.78 72.86
CA LEU A 6 -6.81 -19.53 72.90
C LEU A 6 -7.09 -19.01 71.48
N TRP A 7 -8.30 -18.49 71.27
CA TRP A 7 -8.78 -17.99 69.99
C TRP A 7 -8.20 -16.61 69.67
N GLY A 8 -7.85 -16.36 68.40
CA GLY A 8 -7.32 -15.08 67.93
C GLY A 8 -7.85 -14.71 66.53
N ALA A 9 -8.82 -13.80 66.53
CA ALA A 9 -9.49 -13.10 65.41
C ALA A 9 -9.05 -13.40 63.95
N VAL A 10 -10.03 -13.78 63.13
CA VAL A 10 -9.97 -13.64 61.66
C VAL A 10 -9.93 -12.16 61.28
N LEU A 11 -8.94 -11.78 60.47
CA LEU A 11 -8.95 -10.54 59.68
C LEU A 11 -8.63 -10.88 58.22
N MET A 12 -9.68 -11.20 57.45
CA MET A 12 -9.56 -11.28 56.00
C MET A 12 -9.43 -9.86 55.44
N ILE A 13 -8.21 -9.47 55.10
CA ILE A 13 -7.96 -8.23 54.36
C ILE A 13 -8.39 -8.48 52.91
N ASN A 14 -9.63 -8.11 52.60
CA ASN A 14 -10.11 -8.05 51.23
C ASN A 14 -9.34 -6.95 50.48
N ILE A 15 -8.28 -7.33 49.76
CA ILE A 15 -7.66 -6.46 48.76
C ILE A 15 -8.63 -6.37 47.59
N ASN A 16 -9.61 -5.48 47.69
CA ASN A 16 -10.34 -5.01 46.52
C ASN A 16 -9.31 -4.35 45.60
N MET A 17 -8.93 -5.03 44.51
CA MET A 17 -8.26 -4.35 43.42
C MET A 17 -9.16 -3.20 42.99
N LEU A 18 -8.65 -1.97 43.07
CA LEU A 18 -9.31 -0.83 42.47
C LEU A 18 -9.42 -1.10 40.98
N THR A 19 -10.62 -1.48 40.54
CA THR A 19 -10.95 -1.61 39.12
C THR A 19 -10.59 -0.29 38.45
N ALA A 20 -9.53 -0.30 37.66
CA ALA A 20 -9.23 0.81 36.77
C ALA A 20 -10.48 0.98 35.91
N LYS A 21 -11.14 2.15 36.04
CA LYS A 21 -12.34 2.45 35.28
C LYS A 21 -11.91 2.48 33.82
N GLU A 22 -12.14 1.38 33.10
CA GLU A 22 -12.06 1.39 31.65
C GLU A 22 -12.91 2.56 31.18
N LEU A 23 -12.27 3.52 30.54
CA LEU A 23 -12.98 4.47 29.71
C LEU A 23 -13.62 3.62 28.64
N GLN A 24 -14.92 3.38 28.75
CA GLN A 24 -15.71 2.78 27.67
C GLN A 24 -15.46 3.61 26.43
N LYS A 25 -14.55 3.11 25.59
CA LYS A 25 -14.39 3.58 24.22
C LYS A 25 -15.77 3.34 23.61
N PRO A 26 -16.51 4.40 23.21
CA PRO A 26 -17.85 4.22 22.71
C PRO A 26 -17.79 3.20 21.57
N GLU A 27 -18.63 2.17 21.64
CA GLU A 27 -18.75 1.18 20.59
C GLU A 27 -19.14 1.93 19.32
N ILE A 28 -18.15 2.18 18.45
CA ILE A 28 -18.41 2.75 17.14
C ILE A 28 -19.26 1.69 16.43
N PRO A 29 -20.54 1.96 16.13
CA PRO A 29 -21.38 0.96 15.49
C PRO A 29 -20.70 0.51 14.20
N GLN A 30 -20.69 -0.80 13.93
CA GLN A 30 -20.07 -1.40 12.75
C GLN A 30 -20.80 -1.09 11.43
N ASN A 31 -21.36 0.13 11.31
CA ASN A 31 -21.60 0.77 10.04
C ASN A 31 -20.24 1.02 9.37
N VAL A 32 -19.79 -0.03 8.68
CA VAL A 32 -18.75 -0.09 7.66
C VAL A 32 -18.31 1.31 7.26
N THR A 33 -17.19 1.77 7.84
CA THR A 33 -16.39 2.79 7.18
C THR A 33 -16.04 2.17 5.83
N LYS A 34 -16.77 2.56 4.77
CA LYS A 34 -16.39 2.24 3.40
C LYS A 34 -15.02 2.88 3.22
N GLN A 35 -13.97 2.13 3.49
CA GLN A 35 -12.62 2.55 3.15
C GLN A 35 -12.68 2.83 1.65
N VAL A 36 -12.45 4.08 1.28
CA VAL A 36 -12.47 4.54 -0.10
C VAL A 36 -11.16 4.08 -0.76
N SER A 37 -10.92 2.77 -0.69
CA SER A 37 -9.86 2.09 -1.39
C SER A 37 -10.16 2.22 -2.87
N GLN A 38 -9.31 2.96 -3.57
CA GLN A 38 -9.48 3.13 -4.99
C GLN A 38 -9.33 1.75 -5.65
N LYS A 39 -10.32 1.36 -6.46
CA LYS A 39 -10.27 0.11 -7.21
C LYS A 39 -9.00 0.08 -8.07
N ILE A 40 -8.16 -0.94 -7.83
CA ILE A 40 -7.00 -1.26 -8.64
C ILE A 40 -7.49 -1.60 -10.05
N PRO A 41 -6.98 -0.94 -11.11
CA PRO A 41 -7.39 -1.21 -12.48
C PRO A 41 -6.75 -2.51 -12.98
N LYS A 42 -7.54 -3.35 -13.69
CA LYS A 42 -7.00 -4.52 -14.41
C LYS A 42 -6.08 -4.13 -15.58
N SER A 43 -6.24 -2.92 -16.12
CA SER A 43 -5.39 -2.36 -17.16
C SER A 43 -5.34 -0.85 -17.02
N VAL A 44 -4.15 -0.25 -17.12
CA VAL A 44 -3.96 1.21 -17.10
C VAL A 44 -2.92 1.63 -18.13
N ILE A 45 -3.20 2.70 -18.86
CA ILE A 45 -2.25 3.34 -19.77
C ILE A 45 -1.86 4.69 -19.17
N LEU A 46 -0.55 4.92 -19.04
CA LEU A 46 0.05 6.10 -18.45
C LEU A 46 0.92 6.82 -19.48
N LYS A 47 0.92 8.15 -19.44
CA LYS A 47 1.85 8.98 -20.21
C LYS A 47 2.70 9.83 -19.27
N THR A 48 4.02 9.73 -19.44
CA THR A 48 5.03 10.62 -18.84
C THR A 48 5.58 11.57 -19.91
N LYS A 49 6.57 12.43 -19.58
CA LYS A 49 7.28 13.24 -20.57
C LYS A 49 8.10 12.40 -21.56
N LYS A 50 8.64 11.24 -21.14
CA LYS A 50 9.54 10.40 -21.96
C LYS A 50 8.91 9.11 -22.50
N PHE A 51 7.96 8.55 -21.77
CA PHE A 51 7.40 7.22 -22.01
C PHE A 51 5.87 7.21 -22.05
N LYS A 52 5.32 6.37 -22.93
CA LYS A 52 3.96 5.83 -22.78
C LYS A 52 4.11 4.43 -22.19
N ILE A 53 3.30 4.09 -21.20
CA ILE A 53 3.39 2.86 -20.42
C ILE A 53 2.01 2.21 -20.38
N LYS A 54 1.94 0.89 -20.49
CA LYS A 54 0.74 0.10 -20.24
C LYS A 54 1.06 -0.94 -19.19
N ILE A 55 0.21 -1.05 -18.18
CA ILE A 55 0.28 -2.08 -17.15
C ILE A 55 -1.01 -2.90 -17.24
N ASP A 56 -0.88 -4.20 -17.44
CA ASP A 56 -2.01 -5.14 -17.55
C ASP A 56 -1.89 -6.25 -16.51
N GLN A 57 -2.94 -6.48 -15.73
CA GLN A 57 -3.05 -7.68 -14.89
C GLN A 57 -3.23 -8.91 -15.78
N GLN A 58 -2.39 -9.91 -15.57
CA GLN A 58 -2.40 -11.18 -16.28
C GLN A 58 -3.33 -12.21 -15.57
N PRO A 59 -3.69 -13.33 -16.22
CA PRO A 59 -4.59 -14.34 -15.63
C PRO A 59 -4.09 -14.99 -14.34
N ASP A 60 -2.77 -14.99 -14.10
CA ASP A 60 -2.10 -15.47 -12.88
C ASP A 60 -2.15 -14.44 -11.71
N GLY A 61 -2.74 -13.26 -11.95
CA GLY A 61 -2.83 -12.16 -10.98
C GLY A 61 -1.61 -11.23 -10.95
N LYS A 62 -0.49 -11.59 -11.60
CA LYS A 62 0.70 -10.74 -11.77
C LYS A 62 0.45 -9.64 -12.81
N TYR A 63 1.42 -8.75 -12.98
CA TYR A 63 1.32 -7.61 -13.89
C TYR A 63 2.37 -7.67 -15.01
N LEU A 64 1.98 -7.19 -16.19
CA LEU A 64 2.84 -7.01 -17.35
C LEU A 64 3.05 -5.51 -17.59
N TYR A 65 4.29 -5.05 -17.47
CA TYR A 65 4.72 -3.71 -17.87
C TYR A 65 5.12 -3.70 -19.33
N GLN A 66 4.62 -2.74 -20.09
CA GLN A 66 5.01 -2.47 -21.47
C GLN A 66 5.26 -0.98 -21.63
N SER A 67 6.33 -0.59 -22.32
CA SER A 67 6.59 0.83 -22.59
C SER A 67 7.06 1.14 -24.01
N TRP A 68 6.78 2.37 -24.42
CA TRP A 68 7.09 2.98 -25.72
C TRP A 68 7.62 4.41 -25.48
N PRO A 69 8.20 5.10 -26.48
CA PRO A 69 8.38 6.55 -26.42
C PRO A 69 7.06 7.27 -26.12
N ALA A 70 7.10 8.47 -25.52
CA ALA A 70 5.92 9.22 -25.06
C ALA A 70 4.79 9.37 -26.10
N ASN A 71 5.15 9.44 -27.39
CA ASN A 71 4.22 9.61 -28.51
C ASN A 71 4.02 8.32 -29.35
N GLY A 72 4.61 7.19 -28.95
CA GLY A 72 4.40 5.88 -29.57
C GLY A 72 2.94 5.40 -29.46
N LYS A 73 2.53 4.52 -30.37
CA LYS A 73 1.20 3.90 -30.38
C LYS A 73 1.25 2.58 -29.60
N ILE A 74 0.28 2.28 -28.73
CA ILE A 74 0.28 0.99 -27.99
C ILE A 74 0.07 -0.22 -28.91
N THR A 75 -0.42 0.01 -30.13
CA THR A 75 -0.58 -0.99 -31.19
C THR A 75 0.71 -1.27 -31.95
N SER A 76 1.76 -0.48 -31.75
CA SER A 76 3.11 -0.77 -32.25
C SER A 76 3.89 -1.62 -31.25
N ARG A 77 4.97 -2.28 -31.70
CA ARG A 77 5.84 -3.08 -30.83
C ARG A 77 6.33 -2.25 -29.62
N PRO A 78 6.21 -2.73 -28.37
CA PRO A 78 6.84 -2.09 -27.22
C PRO A 78 8.36 -2.00 -27.38
N SER A 79 8.95 -0.95 -26.81
CA SER A 79 10.41 -0.82 -26.68
C SER A 79 10.97 -1.63 -25.51
N MET A 80 10.12 -1.95 -24.51
CA MET A 80 10.47 -2.75 -23.35
C MET A 80 9.21 -3.46 -22.83
N ILE A 81 9.38 -4.71 -22.40
CA ILE A 81 8.34 -5.56 -21.80
C ILE A 81 8.95 -6.20 -20.55
N ILE A 82 8.27 -6.13 -19.41
CA ILE A 82 8.69 -6.78 -18.16
C ILE A 82 7.47 -7.51 -17.59
N SER A 83 7.57 -8.83 -17.42
CA SER A 83 6.51 -9.68 -16.87
C SER A 83 6.72 -9.96 -15.37
N GLY A 84 5.76 -10.64 -14.74
CA GLY A 84 5.89 -11.11 -13.37
C GLY A 84 5.81 -10.03 -12.29
N GLY A 85 5.42 -8.80 -12.65
CA GLY A 85 5.32 -7.70 -11.70
C GLY A 85 4.23 -7.91 -10.65
N GLU A 86 4.39 -7.23 -9.52
CA GLU A 86 3.52 -7.36 -8.36
C GLU A 86 2.92 -6.00 -7.99
N LEU A 87 1.90 -6.01 -7.12
CA LEU A 87 1.32 -4.79 -6.57
C LEU A 87 1.42 -4.81 -5.05
N TYR A 88 1.91 -3.70 -4.52
CA TYR A 88 2.11 -3.46 -3.11
C TYR A 88 1.19 -2.32 -2.65
N PRO A 89 0.22 -2.57 -1.76
CA PRO A 89 -0.57 -1.52 -1.12
C PRO A 89 0.32 -0.62 -0.24
N ASP A 90 0.05 0.68 -0.25
CA ASP A 90 0.77 1.68 0.54
C ASP A 90 -0.21 2.41 1.48
N GLY A 91 -0.17 2.04 2.76
CA GLY A 91 -1.08 2.55 3.79
C GLY A 91 -2.56 2.22 3.55
N THR A 92 -3.44 2.87 4.31
CA THR A 92 -4.90 2.69 4.25
C THR A 92 -5.61 3.67 3.30
N GLY A 93 -4.88 4.67 2.77
CA GLY A 93 -5.42 5.71 1.90
C GLY A 93 -5.74 5.26 0.47
N GLY A 94 -5.51 4.00 0.11
CA GLY A 94 -5.68 3.49 -1.26
C GLY A 94 -4.53 3.84 -2.21
N ASN A 95 -3.37 4.23 -1.66
CA ASN A 95 -2.12 4.23 -2.43
C ASN A 95 -1.64 2.80 -2.64
N TYR A 96 -0.87 2.62 -3.71
CA TYR A 96 -0.19 1.37 -4.05
C TYR A 96 0.88 1.67 -5.09
N TYR A 97 1.79 0.74 -5.31
CA TYR A 97 2.68 0.75 -6.46
C TYR A 97 2.70 -0.61 -7.14
N PHE A 98 2.90 -0.60 -8.46
CA PHE A 98 3.33 -1.79 -9.18
C PHE A 98 4.85 -1.85 -9.15
N GLU A 99 5.43 -3.03 -8.94
CA GLU A 99 6.88 -3.25 -8.99
C GLU A 99 7.25 -4.30 -10.03
N PHE A 100 8.34 -4.05 -10.78
CA PHE A 100 8.89 -4.94 -11.79
C PHE A 100 10.42 -4.92 -11.71
N GLY A 101 11.07 -6.08 -11.77
CA GLY A 101 12.53 -6.20 -11.89
C GLY A 101 12.97 -6.48 -13.33
N ASN A 102 13.98 -5.77 -13.83
CA ASN A 102 14.60 -6.06 -15.13
C ASN A 102 16.09 -5.72 -15.10
N GLU A 103 16.96 -6.69 -15.39
CA GLU A 103 18.42 -6.51 -15.58
C GLU A 103 19.11 -5.76 -14.42
N GLY A 104 18.66 -5.99 -13.18
CA GLY A 104 19.18 -5.33 -11.98
C GLY A 104 18.56 -3.97 -11.67
N TYR A 105 17.59 -3.50 -12.45
CA TYR A 105 16.82 -2.29 -12.16
C TYR A 105 15.44 -2.63 -11.60
N THR A 106 15.01 -1.86 -10.60
CA THR A 106 13.67 -1.95 -10.01
C THR A 106 12.81 -0.81 -10.53
N TYR A 107 11.71 -1.15 -11.22
CA TYR A 107 10.74 -0.22 -11.79
C TYR A 107 9.51 -0.17 -10.88
N GLN A 108 9.26 0.99 -10.27
CA GLN A 108 8.07 1.21 -9.45
C GLN A 108 7.13 2.23 -10.11
N VAL A 109 5.87 1.87 -10.27
CA VAL A 109 4.82 2.76 -10.77
C VAL A 109 3.83 3.04 -9.67
N TRP A 110 4.09 4.13 -8.95
CA TRP A 110 3.34 4.60 -7.79
C TRP A 110 2.03 5.25 -8.20
N ARG A 111 0.93 4.85 -7.56
CA ARG A 111 -0.34 5.58 -7.53
C ARG A 111 -0.21 6.69 -6.49
N ASN A 112 -0.42 7.94 -6.90
CA ASN A 112 -0.53 9.08 -5.99
C ASN A 112 -2.02 9.42 -5.80
N TYR A 113 -2.59 8.96 -4.70
CA TYR A 113 -3.97 9.21 -4.28
C TYR A 113 -4.00 9.80 -2.86
N LEU A 114 -4.93 10.73 -2.61
CA LEU A 114 -5.05 11.47 -1.33
C LEU A 114 -3.71 12.05 -0.83
N THR A 115 -3.01 12.77 -1.69
CA THR A 115 -1.70 13.37 -1.37
C THR A 115 -1.82 14.78 -0.82
N ASP A 116 -0.81 15.19 -0.04
CA ASP A 116 -0.60 16.52 0.55
C ASP A 116 -0.69 17.69 -0.45
N SER A 117 -0.37 17.44 -1.71
CA SER A 117 -0.52 18.41 -2.80
C SER A 117 -1.58 18.02 -3.83
N ALA A 118 -2.50 18.95 -4.10
CA ALA A 118 -3.50 18.86 -5.16
C ALA A 118 -2.91 18.94 -6.59
N THR A 119 -1.66 19.39 -6.74
CA THR A 119 -0.98 19.48 -8.06
C THR A 119 -0.11 18.27 -8.37
N LYS A 120 -0.03 17.29 -7.45
CA LYS A 120 0.76 16.07 -7.66
C LYS A 120 0.14 15.22 -8.77
N ALA A 121 0.97 14.75 -9.69
CA ALA A 121 0.50 13.90 -10.78
C ALA A 121 -0.06 12.57 -10.25
N PRO A 122 -1.16 12.04 -10.82
CA PRO A 122 -1.88 10.87 -10.29
C PRO A 122 -1.06 9.58 -10.27
N TYR A 123 0.07 9.52 -10.97
CA TYR A 123 1.05 8.46 -10.90
C TYR A 123 2.49 9.00 -11.00
N THR A 124 3.46 8.23 -10.51
CA THR A 124 4.90 8.48 -10.70
C THR A 124 5.61 7.18 -11.09
N LEU A 125 6.34 7.18 -12.19
CA LEU A 125 7.36 6.17 -12.49
C LEU A 125 8.64 6.53 -11.74
N THR A 126 9.17 5.58 -10.98
CA THR A 126 10.52 5.60 -10.43
C THR A 126 11.27 4.38 -10.98
N VAL A 127 12.55 4.53 -11.33
CA VAL A 127 13.44 3.41 -11.63
C VAL A 127 14.70 3.57 -10.79
N GLN A 128 15.08 2.51 -10.09
CA GLN A 128 16.28 2.42 -9.26
C GLN A 128 17.27 1.42 -9.87
N ASP A 129 18.56 1.67 -9.71
CA ASP A 129 19.63 0.70 -10.00
C ASP A 129 19.84 -0.28 -8.83
N GLN A 130 20.81 -1.18 -8.96
CA GLN A 130 21.14 -2.22 -7.98
C GLN A 130 21.55 -1.66 -6.61
N ASP A 131 22.08 -0.43 -6.57
CA ASP A 131 22.48 0.27 -5.35
C ASP A 131 21.30 1.05 -4.70
N GLY A 132 20.08 0.92 -5.26
CA GLY A 132 18.87 1.62 -4.83
C GLY A 132 18.81 3.10 -5.26
N LYS A 133 19.78 3.57 -6.06
CA LYS A 133 19.82 4.96 -6.51
C LYS A 133 18.81 5.18 -7.62
N THR A 134 17.99 6.22 -7.48
CA THR A 134 16.98 6.57 -8.47
C THR A 134 17.61 7.15 -9.73
N VAL A 135 17.55 6.40 -10.84
CA VAL A 135 18.04 6.79 -12.17
C VAL A 135 16.96 7.40 -13.06
N VAL A 136 15.69 7.10 -12.80
CA VAL A 136 14.54 7.74 -13.47
C VAL A 136 13.49 8.12 -12.44
N LYS A 137 12.97 9.35 -12.53
CA LYS A 137 11.75 9.78 -11.83
C LYS A 137 10.89 10.61 -12.79
N GLN A 138 9.66 10.20 -13.03
CA GLN A 138 8.76 10.82 -14.01
C GLN A 138 7.32 10.85 -13.50
N ASN A 139 6.73 12.05 -13.46
CA ASN A 139 5.29 12.23 -13.26
C ASN A 139 4.52 11.64 -14.45
N ALA A 140 3.42 10.96 -14.17
CA ALA A 140 2.58 10.29 -15.15
C ALA A 140 1.10 10.64 -14.98
N VAL A 141 0.39 10.75 -16.11
CA VAL A 141 -1.07 10.91 -16.15
C VAL A 141 -1.72 9.71 -16.82
N VAL A 142 -2.94 9.36 -16.41
CA VAL A 142 -3.73 8.33 -17.11
C VAL A 142 -4.16 8.88 -18.46
N VAL A 143 -4.02 8.07 -19.50
CA VAL A 143 -4.54 8.36 -20.85
C VAL A 143 -5.48 7.25 -21.29
N LYS A 144 -6.47 7.61 -22.11
CA LYS A 144 -7.23 6.63 -22.89
C LYS A 144 -6.44 6.28 -24.16
N ASN A 145 -6.75 5.12 -24.73
CA ASN A 145 -6.29 4.76 -26.07
C ASN A 145 -7.21 5.35 -27.15
#